data_AF-A0A392N1P8-F1
#
_entry.id   AF-A0A392N1P8-F1
#
_cell.length_a   1.000
_cell.length_b   1.000
_cell.length_c   1.000
_cell.angle_alpha   90.00
_cell.angle_beta   90.00
_cell.angle_gamma   90.00
#
_symmetry.space_group_name_H-M   'P 1'
#
loop_
_entity.id
_entity.type
_entity.pdbx_description
1 polymer ?
#
loop_
_entity_poly.entity_id
_entity_poly.type
_entity_poly.pdbx_seq_one_letter_code
_entity_poly.pdbx_strand_id
1 'polypeptide(L)'
;RAEMYYRKRPELINFVEEAFRAFRALAEKYDHLSKELQSANRTIATVFPEQVRYRIDEDEDEESLPETNSSTPNPNNQTENQSNIPKPPSIPKKHHRSPSMLLSKKATHRRSGSTTKSVSYSTVQSSGLSKDEALAEIDKLQKDILALQTEKEFVRSLYENSYEKYWEIEDKITGMQKRVCNLQDEFSISTVIEDNDARALMAATALNSCKETLNKLKEVQVQSSEEAREAYQKFKEARDKFENLRGNFISKQTNQRDEETDSKSKDEEEIELSLEENMHVHDDLASLQERIKEKLEEGSENSVTMTEIAEMIDELVSKVVSLETAVTSQNSLVKRLKSEADELQTNIQSLEADKEILIEDSENSRKRMKELEEELKRVKALNKSVERQDKNLQTNIHEANFNLEHLSGRLKNVKLDEE
;
A
#
# COMPACT_ATOMS: atom_id res chain seq x y z
N ARG A 1 59.38 -32.05 -21.03
CA ARG A 1 58.19 -31.41 -21.67
C ARG A 1 57.20 -32.45 -22.18
N ALA A 2 57.58 -33.38 -23.07
CA ALA A 2 56.69 -34.45 -23.55
C ALA A 2 56.15 -35.35 -22.43
N GLU A 3 56.98 -35.70 -21.44
CA GLU A 3 56.58 -36.54 -20.31
C GLU A 3 55.47 -35.93 -19.43
N MET A 4 55.50 -34.61 -19.21
CA MET A 4 54.43 -33.88 -18.51
C MET A 4 53.12 -33.87 -19.31
N TYR A 5 53.19 -33.78 -20.64
CA TYR A 5 52.02 -33.85 -21.52
C TYR A 5 51.37 -35.24 -21.47
N TYR A 6 52.16 -36.31 -21.52
CA TYR A 6 51.63 -37.68 -21.43
C TYR A 6 51.11 -38.06 -20.04
N ARG A 7 51.64 -37.46 -18.96
CA ARG A 7 51.09 -37.63 -17.60
C ARG A 7 49.73 -36.95 -17.39
N LYS A 8 49.53 -35.73 -17.91
CA LYS A 8 48.30 -34.95 -17.70
C LYS A 8 47.17 -35.27 -18.68
N ARG A 9 47.47 -35.97 -19.76
CA ARG A 9 46.49 -36.32 -20.81
C ARG A 9 45.32 -37.18 -20.30
N PRO A 10 45.51 -38.22 -19.46
CA PRO A 10 44.39 -39.00 -18.93
C PRO A 10 43.47 -38.18 -18.01
N GLU A 11 44.04 -37.29 -17.19
CA GLU A 11 43.28 -36.39 -16.30
C GLU A 11 42.41 -35.41 -17.11
N LEU A 12 42.96 -34.84 -18.18
CA LEU A 12 42.22 -33.95 -19.06
C LEU A 12 41.09 -34.65 -19.81
N ILE A 13 41.32 -35.88 -20.28
CA ILE A 13 40.29 -36.69 -20.93
C ILE A 13 39.15 -36.97 -19.93
N ASN A 14 39.49 -37.37 -18.70
CA ASN A 14 38.48 -37.67 -17.68
C ASN A 14 37.65 -36.43 -17.31
N PHE A 15 38.29 -35.26 -17.18
CA PHE A 15 37.58 -34.00 -16.92
C PHE A 15 36.60 -33.62 -18.05
N VAL A 16 37.02 -33.80 -19.31
CA VAL A 16 36.15 -33.52 -20.47
C VAL A 16 35.00 -34.51 -20.55
N GLU A 17 35.23 -35.79 -20.26
CA GLU A 17 34.18 -36.82 -20.22
C GLU A 17 33.17 -36.58 -19.10
N GLU A 18 33.63 -36.18 -17.90
CA GLU A 18 32.79 -35.80 -16.77
C GLU A 18 31.96 -34.55 -17.09
N ALA A 19 32.58 -33.52 -17.67
CA ALA A 19 31.87 -32.31 -18.10
C ALA A 19 30.81 -32.63 -19.17
N PHE A 20 31.15 -33.44 -20.17
CA PHE A 20 30.20 -33.85 -21.20
C PHE A 20 29.02 -34.65 -20.63
N ARG A 21 29.28 -35.59 -19.70
CA ARG A 21 28.24 -36.36 -19.02
C ARG A 21 27.35 -35.46 -18.17
N ALA A 22 27.92 -34.47 -17.48
CA ALA A 22 27.18 -33.50 -16.69
C ALA A 22 26.27 -32.60 -17.56
N PHE A 23 26.80 -32.06 -18.67
CA PHE A 23 26.00 -31.28 -19.62
C PHE A 23 24.85 -32.09 -20.22
N ARG A 24 25.10 -33.35 -20.58
CA ARG A 24 24.04 -34.24 -21.08
C ARG A 24 22.94 -34.48 -20.04
N ALA A 25 23.32 -34.77 -18.80
CA ALA A 25 22.36 -34.97 -17.71
C ALA A 25 21.54 -33.70 -17.43
N LEU A 26 22.15 -32.52 -17.56
CA LEU A 26 21.45 -31.24 -17.42
C LEU A 26 20.44 -31.02 -18.55
N ALA A 27 20.82 -31.31 -19.79
CA ALA A 27 19.93 -31.22 -20.94
C ALA A 27 18.73 -32.18 -20.82
N GLU A 28 18.97 -33.42 -20.37
CA GLU A 28 17.89 -34.41 -20.13
C GLU A 28 16.93 -33.96 -19.03
N LYS A 29 17.43 -33.33 -17.96
CA LYS A 29 16.59 -32.75 -16.89
C LYS A 29 15.75 -31.57 -17.41
N TYR A 30 16.33 -30.71 -18.24
CA TYR A 30 15.60 -29.59 -18.84
C TYR A 30 14.48 -30.09 -19.76
N ASP A 31 14.76 -31.09 -20.59
CA ASP A 31 13.77 -31.72 -21.47
C ASP A 31 12.61 -32.34 -20.69
N HIS A 32 12.91 -32.97 -19.55
CA HIS A 32 11.90 -33.53 -18.67
C HIS A 32 11.04 -32.44 -18.04
N LEU A 33 11.66 -31.41 -17.47
CA LEU A 33 10.96 -30.29 -16.83
C LEU A 33 10.10 -29.51 -17.83
N SER A 34 10.59 -29.30 -19.05
CA SER A 34 9.83 -28.64 -20.13
C SER A 34 8.57 -29.43 -20.50
N LYS A 35 8.66 -30.76 -20.60
CA LYS A 35 7.50 -31.64 -20.85
C LYS A 35 6.51 -31.62 -19.69
N GLU A 36 6.99 -31.66 -18.45
CA GLU A 36 6.13 -31.57 -17.27
C GLU A 36 5.42 -30.21 -17.18
N LEU A 37 6.13 -29.11 -17.46
CA LEU A 37 5.58 -27.77 -17.48
C LEU A 37 4.50 -27.62 -18.57
N GLN A 38 4.76 -28.12 -19.78
CA GLN A 38 3.76 -28.14 -20.85
C GLN A 38 2.54 -28.98 -20.47
N SER A 39 2.74 -30.13 -19.83
CA SER A 39 1.65 -30.99 -19.33
C SER A 39 0.82 -30.29 -18.24
N ALA A 40 1.48 -29.62 -17.29
CA ALA A 40 0.82 -28.83 -16.26
C ALA A 40 0.03 -27.68 -16.87
N ASN A 41 0.61 -26.92 -17.80
CA ASN A 41 -0.08 -25.85 -18.51
C ASN A 41 -1.28 -26.36 -19.30
N ARG A 42 -1.18 -27.53 -19.96
CA ARG A 42 -2.31 -28.17 -20.63
C ARG A 42 -3.42 -28.54 -19.66
N THR A 43 -3.05 -29.03 -18.49
CA THR A 43 -3.99 -29.40 -17.41
C THR A 43 -4.70 -28.16 -16.87
N ILE A 44 -3.96 -27.09 -16.56
CA ILE A 44 -4.51 -25.82 -16.10
C ILE A 44 -5.47 -25.23 -17.15
N ALA A 45 -5.09 -25.22 -18.43
CA ALA A 45 -5.96 -24.76 -19.51
C ALA A 45 -7.24 -25.60 -19.67
N THR A 46 -7.21 -26.87 -19.31
CA THR A 46 -8.36 -27.76 -19.37
C THR A 46 -9.29 -27.60 -18.16
N VAL A 47 -8.72 -27.43 -16.97
CA VAL A 47 -9.48 -27.33 -15.71
C VAL A 47 -9.96 -25.89 -15.44
N PHE A 48 -9.24 -24.88 -15.93
CA PHE A 48 -9.54 -23.46 -15.73
C PHE A 48 -9.50 -22.65 -17.04
N PRO A 49 -10.49 -22.85 -17.94
CA PRO A 49 -10.51 -22.18 -19.24
C PRO A 49 -10.56 -20.64 -19.16
N GLU A 50 -11.05 -20.10 -18.04
CA GLU A 50 -11.24 -18.66 -17.82
C GLU A 50 -9.97 -17.93 -17.36
N GLN A 51 -8.97 -18.66 -16.84
CA GLN A 51 -7.72 -18.10 -16.31
C GLN A 51 -6.57 -18.08 -17.35
N VAL A 52 -6.70 -18.83 -18.45
CA VAL A 52 -5.67 -18.86 -19.50
C VAL A 52 -5.90 -17.72 -20.51
N ARG A 53 -5.65 -16.50 -20.04
CA ARG A 53 -5.34 -15.38 -20.93
C ARG A 53 -3.84 -15.43 -21.23
N TYR A 54 -3.47 -15.79 -22.45
CA TYR A 54 -2.11 -15.60 -22.92
C TYR A 54 -1.82 -14.09 -23.00
N ARG A 55 -0.91 -13.58 -22.16
CA ARG A 55 -0.12 -12.39 -22.52
C ARG A 55 0.78 -12.84 -23.67
N ILE A 56 0.44 -12.42 -24.88
CA ILE A 56 1.31 -12.50 -26.04
C ILE A 56 2.05 -11.17 -26.03
N ASP A 57 3.25 -11.15 -25.46
CA ASP A 57 4.24 -10.13 -25.78
C ASP A 57 4.87 -10.57 -27.12
N GLU A 58 4.22 -10.20 -28.22
CA GLU A 58 4.79 -10.21 -29.56
C GLU A 58 5.33 -8.80 -29.81
N ASP A 59 6.57 -8.54 -29.41
CA ASP A 59 7.38 -7.40 -29.85
C ASP A 59 8.87 -7.83 -29.86
N GLU A 60 9.22 -8.76 -30.75
CA GLU A 60 10.59 -8.88 -31.29
C GLU A 60 10.46 -9.01 -32.81
N ASP A 61 10.06 -7.91 -33.46
CA ASP A 61 10.18 -7.79 -34.90
C ASP A 61 11.67 -7.63 -35.27
N GLU A 62 12.13 -8.66 -35.96
CA GLU A 62 13.38 -8.87 -36.67
C GLU A 62 13.85 -7.62 -37.44
N GLU A 63 14.94 -6.99 -36.98
CA GLU A 63 15.60 -5.88 -37.66
C GLU A 63 16.26 -6.39 -38.95
N SER A 64 15.69 -6.01 -40.09
CA SER A 64 16.23 -6.32 -41.41
C SER A 64 17.55 -5.56 -41.64
N LEU A 65 18.68 -6.27 -41.70
CA LEU A 65 19.95 -5.70 -42.15
C LEU A 65 19.98 -5.61 -43.69
N PRO A 66 20.45 -4.49 -44.29
CA PRO A 66 20.57 -4.38 -45.74
C PRO A 66 21.83 -5.07 -46.25
N GLU A 67 21.66 -5.82 -47.33
CA GLU A 67 22.70 -6.40 -48.19
C GLU A 67 23.76 -5.33 -48.58
N THR A 68 25.05 -5.66 -48.43
CA THR A 68 26.11 -5.02 -49.21
C THR A 68 27.09 -6.05 -49.74
N ASN A 69 27.13 -6.09 -51.08
CA ASN A 69 28.00 -6.90 -51.90
C ASN A 69 29.48 -6.49 -51.77
N SER A 70 30.38 -7.47 -51.63
CA SER A 70 31.69 -7.44 -52.32
C SER A 70 32.29 -8.84 -52.47
N SER A 71 32.52 -9.21 -53.72
CA SER A 71 33.30 -10.33 -54.25
C SER A 71 34.80 -10.14 -53.85
N THR A 72 35.75 -11.08 -53.74
CA THR A 72 36.09 -12.37 -54.39
C THR A 72 37.43 -12.88 -53.70
N PRO A 73 38.15 -13.97 -54.10
CA PRO A 73 37.93 -15.38 -53.74
C PRO A 73 39.19 -16.14 -53.19
N ASN A 74 38.97 -17.44 -52.89
CA ASN A 74 39.88 -18.60 -53.13
C ASN A 74 40.65 -19.22 -51.92
N PRO A 75 41.14 -20.48 -51.98
CA PRO A 75 40.37 -21.71 -51.66
C PRO A 75 41.15 -22.74 -50.80
N ASN A 76 40.45 -23.69 -50.15
CA ASN A 76 40.77 -25.13 -50.18
C ASN A 76 39.78 -25.97 -49.33
N ASN A 77 39.02 -26.82 -50.03
CA ASN A 77 38.78 -28.27 -49.84
C ASN A 77 39.04 -28.86 -48.43
N GLN A 78 38.27 -29.79 -47.86
CA GLN A 78 37.17 -30.67 -48.29
C GLN A 78 36.77 -31.41 -47.00
N THR A 79 35.48 -31.55 -46.69
CA THR A 79 34.86 -32.85 -46.33
C THR A 79 33.36 -32.70 -46.12
N GLU A 80 32.67 -33.68 -46.67
CA GLU A 80 31.24 -33.90 -46.75
C GLU A 80 30.67 -34.25 -45.37
N ASN A 81 29.47 -33.74 -45.08
CA ASN A 81 28.35 -34.51 -44.51
C ASN A 81 27.13 -33.58 -44.35
N GLN A 82 26.26 -33.58 -45.37
CA GLN A 82 24.81 -33.43 -45.18
C GLN A 82 24.35 -34.66 -44.36
N SER A 83 23.36 -34.68 -43.47
CA SER A 83 22.17 -33.87 -43.20
C SER A 83 21.61 -34.36 -41.85
N ASN A 84 20.86 -33.51 -41.12
CA ASN A 84 19.61 -33.84 -40.41
C ASN A 84 19.40 -32.91 -39.20
N ILE A 85 18.95 -31.68 -39.47
CA ILE A 85 18.27 -30.86 -38.47
C ILE A 85 16.84 -30.65 -39.00
N PRO A 86 15.79 -31.15 -38.33
CA PRO A 86 14.42 -30.90 -38.74
C PRO A 86 14.10 -29.40 -38.59
N LYS A 87 13.71 -28.76 -39.68
CA LYS A 87 13.10 -27.42 -39.64
C LYS A 87 11.70 -27.54 -39.01
N PRO A 88 11.33 -26.66 -38.06
CA PRO A 88 10.02 -26.70 -37.44
C PRO A 88 8.90 -26.35 -38.44
N PRO A 89 7.71 -26.96 -38.31
CA PRO A 89 6.62 -26.76 -39.26
C PRO A 89 6.00 -25.37 -39.10
N SER A 90 6.00 -24.61 -40.20
CA SER A 90 5.21 -23.40 -40.39
C SER A 90 3.71 -23.72 -40.39
N ILE A 91 2.95 -23.07 -39.50
CA ILE A 91 1.49 -23.24 -39.37
C ILE A 91 0.78 -21.95 -39.84
N PRO A 92 -0.41 -22.06 -40.48
CA PRO A 92 -0.95 -21.01 -41.36
C PRO A 92 -1.52 -19.80 -40.61
N LYS A 93 -1.22 -18.59 -41.11
CA LYS A 93 -1.89 -17.34 -40.76
C LYS A 93 -3.36 -17.39 -41.23
N LYS A 94 -4.33 -17.36 -40.30
CA LYS A 94 -5.72 -17.01 -40.62
C LYS A 94 -6.33 -16.13 -39.53
N HIS A 95 -6.61 -14.91 -39.96
CA HIS A 95 -7.36 -13.84 -39.29
C HIS A 95 -8.58 -14.35 -38.56
N HIS A 96 -8.81 -13.92 -37.32
CA HIS A 96 -10.15 -13.51 -36.89
C HIS A 96 -10.08 -12.33 -35.92
N ARG A 97 -10.98 -11.39 -36.22
CA ARG A 97 -11.09 -10.01 -35.79
C ARG A 97 -12.09 -9.94 -34.63
N SER A 98 -11.79 -9.11 -33.63
CA SER A 98 -12.72 -8.44 -32.67
C SER A 98 -13.49 -9.32 -31.65
N PRO A 99 -14.18 -8.72 -30.65
CA PRO A 99 -13.87 -7.53 -29.86
C PRO A 99 -14.11 -7.75 -28.33
N SER A 100 -13.73 -6.74 -27.55
CA SER A 100 -14.15 -6.49 -26.17
C SER A 100 -15.61 -6.88 -25.88
N MET A 101 -15.85 -7.60 -24.78
CA MET A 101 -17.21 -7.90 -24.31
C MET A 101 -17.47 -7.29 -22.95
N LEU A 102 -18.19 -6.16 -23.02
CA LEU A 102 -19.10 -5.65 -22.02
C LEU A 102 -20.13 -6.72 -21.60
N LEU A 103 -20.54 -6.63 -20.34
CA LEU A 103 -21.65 -7.30 -19.66
C LEU A 103 -22.81 -7.71 -20.58
N SER A 104 -23.27 -8.96 -20.44
CA SER A 104 -24.60 -9.39 -20.89
C SER A 104 -25.07 -10.59 -20.05
N LYS A 105 -25.94 -10.29 -19.07
CA LYS A 105 -26.89 -11.26 -18.50
C LYS A 105 -27.65 -11.94 -19.64
N LYS A 106 -27.77 -13.28 -19.64
CA LYS A 106 -29.04 -14.04 -19.72
C LYS A 106 -28.77 -15.54 -19.81
N ALA A 107 -29.42 -16.27 -18.92
CA ALA A 107 -29.47 -17.72 -18.89
C ALA A 107 -29.86 -18.34 -20.25
N THR A 108 -29.24 -19.47 -20.59
CA THR A 108 -29.90 -20.50 -21.41
C THR A 108 -29.43 -21.87 -20.98
N HIS A 109 -30.34 -22.62 -20.37
CA HIS A 109 -30.21 -24.03 -20.08
C HIS A 109 -29.89 -24.82 -21.35
N ARG A 110 -28.77 -25.56 -21.36
CA ARG A 110 -28.59 -26.69 -22.27
C ARG A 110 -28.90 -27.98 -21.54
N ARG A 111 -30.07 -28.55 -21.85
CA ARG A 111 -30.37 -29.96 -21.57
C ARG A 111 -29.48 -30.79 -22.49
N SER A 112 -28.57 -31.57 -21.90
CA SER A 112 -27.94 -32.71 -22.57
C SER A 112 -28.47 -33.97 -21.92
N GLY A 113 -29.24 -34.76 -22.67
CA GLY A 113 -29.66 -36.08 -22.26
C GLY A 113 -28.76 -37.12 -22.91
N SER A 114 -28.12 -37.98 -22.11
CA SER A 114 -28.43 -39.42 -22.10
C SER A 114 -27.58 -40.15 -21.07
N THR A 115 -28.28 -40.79 -20.13
CA THR A 115 -28.03 -42.15 -19.60
C THR A 115 -26.61 -42.53 -19.15
N THR A 116 -26.41 -42.52 -17.84
CA THR A 116 -26.10 -43.74 -17.06
C THR A 116 -26.63 -43.58 -15.64
N LYS A 117 -27.46 -44.54 -15.22
CA LYS A 117 -28.03 -44.62 -13.87
C LYS A 117 -26.91 -44.90 -12.85
N SER A 118 -26.61 -43.92 -12.00
CA SER A 118 -26.10 -44.18 -10.65
C SER A 118 -27.07 -43.53 -9.68
N VAL A 119 -27.92 -44.36 -9.06
CA VAL A 119 -28.80 -43.95 -7.97
C VAL A 119 -27.93 -43.76 -6.74
N SER A 120 -27.43 -42.55 -6.55
CA SER A 120 -27.01 -42.04 -5.26
C SER A 120 -28.11 -41.06 -4.82
N TYR A 121 -29.01 -41.54 -3.95
CA TYR A 121 -29.88 -40.66 -3.17
C TYR A 121 -28.98 -39.88 -2.20
N SER A 122 -28.36 -38.80 -2.69
CA SER A 122 -27.98 -37.71 -1.82
C SER A 122 -29.30 -37.07 -1.39
N THR A 123 -29.76 -37.40 -0.19
CA THR A 123 -30.77 -36.62 0.52
C THR A 123 -30.31 -35.18 0.53
N VAL A 124 -30.86 -34.38 -0.38
CA VAL A 124 -30.69 -32.93 -0.41
C VAL A 124 -31.24 -32.46 0.93
N GLN A 125 -30.34 -32.09 1.84
CA GLN A 125 -30.70 -31.49 3.11
C GLN A 125 -31.48 -30.21 2.77
N SER A 126 -32.81 -30.25 2.93
CA SER A 126 -33.63 -29.06 2.74
C SER A 126 -33.30 -28.10 3.86
N SER A 127 -32.99 -26.85 3.54
CA SER A 127 -32.58 -25.80 4.49
C SER A 127 -33.60 -25.50 5.59
N GLY A 128 -34.82 -26.07 5.52
CA GLY A 128 -35.87 -25.89 6.52
C GLY A 128 -36.52 -24.50 6.50
N LEU A 129 -36.06 -23.62 5.60
CA LEU A 129 -36.53 -22.26 5.45
C LEU A 129 -37.84 -22.19 4.70
N SER A 130 -38.70 -21.25 5.09
CA SER A 130 -39.83 -20.85 4.27
C SER A 130 -39.35 -20.18 2.98
N LYS A 131 -40.22 -20.12 1.97
CA LYS A 131 -39.87 -19.53 0.67
C LYS A 131 -39.47 -18.06 0.78
N ASP A 132 -40.12 -17.31 1.66
CA ASP A 132 -39.85 -15.87 1.84
C ASP A 132 -38.55 -15.64 2.61
N GLU A 133 -38.25 -16.46 3.62
CA GLU A 133 -36.95 -16.46 4.30
C GLU A 133 -35.81 -16.82 3.35
N ALA A 134 -36.01 -17.84 2.49
CA ALA A 134 -35.04 -18.21 1.48
C ALA A 134 -34.80 -17.07 0.47
N LEU A 135 -35.83 -16.33 0.07
CA LEU A 135 -35.68 -15.17 -0.83
C LEU A 135 -34.92 -14.03 -0.17
N ALA A 136 -35.20 -13.73 1.10
CA ALA A 136 -34.48 -12.70 1.85
C ALA A 136 -33.00 -13.08 2.07
N GLU A 137 -32.72 -14.36 2.37
CA GLU A 137 -31.36 -14.86 2.52
C GLU A 137 -30.60 -14.84 1.19
N ILE A 138 -31.24 -15.22 0.09
CA ILE A 138 -30.65 -15.11 -1.25
C ILE A 138 -30.30 -13.65 -1.59
N ASP A 139 -31.21 -12.70 -1.33
CA ASP A 139 -30.97 -11.27 -1.58
C ASP A 139 -29.80 -10.74 -0.74
N LYS A 140 -29.77 -11.09 0.55
CA LYS A 140 -28.66 -10.75 1.46
C LYS A 140 -27.34 -11.32 0.93
N LEU A 141 -27.28 -12.62 0.62
CA LEU A 141 -26.08 -13.27 0.10
C LEU A 141 -25.63 -12.67 -1.23
N GLN A 142 -26.57 -12.29 -2.12
CA GLN A 142 -26.23 -11.64 -3.38
C GLN A 142 -25.59 -10.26 -3.16
N LYS A 143 -26.10 -9.48 -2.19
CA LYS A 143 -25.51 -8.20 -1.80
C LYS A 143 -24.12 -8.39 -1.19
N ASP A 144 -23.96 -9.35 -0.28
CA ASP A 144 -22.68 -9.66 0.35
C ASP A 144 -21.64 -10.15 -0.69
N ILE A 145 -22.05 -11.01 -1.64
CA ILE A 145 -21.20 -11.44 -2.76
C ILE A 145 -20.75 -10.24 -3.60
N LEU A 146 -21.65 -9.30 -3.91
CA LEU A 146 -21.31 -8.13 -4.70
C LEU A 146 -20.35 -7.19 -3.94
N ALA A 147 -20.56 -7.00 -2.64
CA ALA A 147 -19.66 -6.24 -1.79
C ALA A 147 -18.24 -6.86 -1.78
N LEU A 148 -18.14 -8.17 -1.55
CA LEU A 148 -16.87 -8.91 -1.54
C LEU A 148 -16.18 -8.90 -2.91
N GLN A 149 -16.93 -8.99 -4.01
CA GLN A 149 -16.37 -8.85 -5.35
C GLN A 149 -15.76 -7.47 -5.58
N THR A 150 -16.41 -6.42 -5.06
CA THR A 150 -15.92 -5.04 -5.18
C THR A 150 -14.65 -4.84 -4.34
N GLU A 151 -14.65 -5.32 -3.10
CA GLU A 151 -13.46 -5.28 -2.22
C GLU A 151 -12.29 -6.08 -2.82
N LYS A 152 -12.56 -7.25 -3.40
CA LYS A 152 -11.55 -8.05 -4.09
C LYS A 152 -10.87 -7.28 -5.23
N GLU A 153 -11.63 -6.61 -6.08
CA GLU A 153 -11.06 -5.81 -7.17
C GLU A 153 -10.31 -4.58 -6.65
N PHE A 154 -10.77 -3.96 -5.56
CA PHE A 154 -10.05 -2.87 -4.90
C PHE A 154 -8.67 -3.33 -4.38
N VAL A 155 -8.62 -4.44 -3.63
CA VAL A 155 -7.35 -5.01 -3.13
C VAL A 155 -6.43 -5.41 -4.28
N ARG A 156 -6.99 -5.99 -5.35
CA ARG A 156 -6.24 -6.33 -6.56
C ARG A 156 -5.59 -5.09 -7.19
N SER A 157 -6.33 -3.99 -7.32
CA SER A 157 -5.79 -2.74 -7.89
C SER A 157 -4.65 -2.15 -7.05
N LEU A 158 -4.74 -2.21 -5.72
CA LEU A 158 -3.66 -1.78 -4.82
C LEU A 158 -2.38 -2.63 -5.01
N TYR A 159 -2.56 -3.94 -5.17
CA TYR A 159 -1.45 -4.85 -5.44
C TYR A 159 -0.82 -4.58 -6.82
N GLU A 160 -1.63 -4.44 -7.87
CA GLU A 160 -1.17 -4.14 -9.24
C GLU A 160 -0.34 -2.84 -9.27
N ASN A 161 -0.80 -1.77 -8.62
CA ASN A 161 -0.04 -0.51 -8.53
C ASN A 161 1.29 -0.67 -7.76
N SER A 162 1.27 -1.40 -6.65
CA SER A 162 2.50 -1.66 -5.88
C SER A 162 3.48 -2.54 -6.66
N TYR A 163 2.96 -3.49 -7.42
CA TYR A 163 3.71 -4.40 -8.27
C TYR A 163 4.35 -3.68 -9.47
N GLU A 164 3.64 -2.72 -10.08
CA GLU A 164 4.20 -1.86 -11.14
C GLU A 164 5.42 -1.08 -10.63
N LYS A 165 5.32 -0.42 -9.46
CA LYS A 165 6.46 0.29 -8.85
C LYS A 165 7.65 -0.61 -8.56
N TYR A 166 7.39 -1.80 -8.05
CA TYR A 166 8.43 -2.81 -7.82
C TYR A 166 9.12 -3.18 -9.14
N TRP A 167 8.35 -3.46 -10.19
CA TRP A 167 8.89 -3.81 -11.50
C TRP A 167 9.68 -2.67 -12.16
N GLU A 168 9.25 -1.42 -12.01
CA GLU A 168 10.03 -0.27 -12.49
C GLU A 168 11.41 -0.18 -11.83
N ILE A 169 11.51 -0.55 -10.56
CA ILE A 169 12.79 -0.61 -9.84
C ILE A 169 13.62 -1.80 -10.36
N GLU A 170 12.98 -2.97 -10.51
CA GLU A 170 13.63 -4.20 -11.02
C GLU A 170 14.19 -4.01 -12.44
N ASP A 171 13.44 -3.37 -13.33
CA ASP A 171 13.87 -3.07 -14.70
C ASP A 171 15.08 -2.14 -14.72
N LYS A 172 15.08 -1.09 -13.88
CA LYS A 172 16.24 -0.21 -13.69
C LYS A 172 17.46 -0.97 -13.17
N ILE A 173 17.27 -1.84 -12.18
CA ILE A 173 18.35 -2.69 -11.63
C ILE A 173 18.93 -3.58 -12.73
N THR A 174 18.07 -4.29 -13.46
CA THR A 174 18.47 -5.19 -14.55
C THR A 174 19.21 -4.44 -15.65
N GLY A 175 18.73 -3.26 -16.04
CA GLY A 175 19.38 -2.39 -17.02
C GLY A 175 20.78 -1.94 -16.55
N MET A 176 20.91 -1.53 -15.28
CA MET A 176 22.20 -1.17 -14.69
C MET A 176 23.15 -2.37 -14.60
N GLN A 177 22.66 -3.54 -14.17
CA GLN A 177 23.45 -4.77 -14.11
C GLN A 177 23.95 -5.21 -15.49
N LYS A 178 23.11 -5.15 -16.53
CA LYS A 178 23.51 -5.43 -17.91
C LYS A 178 24.63 -4.50 -18.37
N ARG A 179 24.53 -3.21 -18.04
CA ARG A 179 25.59 -2.24 -18.34
C ARG A 179 26.88 -2.56 -17.60
N VAL A 180 26.81 -2.96 -16.33
CA VAL A 180 27.98 -3.40 -15.55
C VAL A 180 28.63 -4.61 -16.22
N CYS A 181 27.87 -5.66 -16.57
CA CYS A 181 28.40 -6.84 -17.24
C CYS A 181 29.10 -6.49 -18.56
N ASN A 182 28.47 -5.67 -19.40
CA ASN A 182 29.08 -5.25 -20.67
C ASN A 182 30.42 -4.53 -20.46
N LEU A 183 30.53 -3.66 -19.46
CA LEU A 183 31.77 -2.96 -19.13
C LEU A 183 32.83 -3.92 -18.54
N GLN A 184 32.41 -4.86 -17.70
CA GLN A 184 33.32 -5.87 -17.14
C GLN A 184 33.89 -6.76 -18.26
N ASP A 185 33.08 -7.16 -19.23
CA ASP A 185 33.50 -7.96 -20.39
C ASP A 185 34.42 -7.15 -21.33
N GLU A 186 34.04 -5.90 -21.66
CA GLU A 186 34.80 -5.02 -22.57
C GLU A 186 36.22 -4.76 -22.04
N PHE A 187 36.34 -4.47 -20.74
CA PHE A 187 37.64 -4.15 -20.13
C PHE A 187 38.30 -5.33 -19.43
N SER A 188 37.65 -6.50 -19.37
CA SER A 188 38.07 -7.67 -18.58
C SER A 188 38.39 -7.32 -17.12
N ILE A 189 37.57 -6.45 -16.53
CA ILE A 189 37.70 -5.98 -15.15
C ILE A 189 36.57 -6.62 -14.33
N SER A 190 36.90 -7.20 -13.18
CA SER A 190 35.89 -7.66 -12.21
C SER A 190 36.01 -6.83 -10.94
N THR A 191 35.04 -5.94 -10.74
CA THR A 191 34.93 -5.10 -9.53
C THR A 191 33.61 -5.41 -8.86
N VAL A 192 33.67 -5.72 -7.58
CA VAL A 192 32.52 -5.92 -6.70
C VAL A 192 32.55 -4.83 -5.65
N ILE A 193 31.37 -4.37 -5.22
CA ILE A 193 31.27 -3.42 -4.11
C ILE A 193 31.72 -4.15 -2.84
N GLU A 194 32.64 -3.58 -2.09
CA GLU A 194 33.06 -4.14 -0.82
C GLU A 194 31.87 -4.23 0.15
N ASP A 195 31.78 -5.30 0.95
CA ASP A 195 30.64 -5.53 1.83
C ASP A 195 30.38 -4.37 2.81
N ASN A 196 31.45 -3.70 3.24
CA ASN A 196 31.40 -2.50 4.07
C ASN A 196 30.73 -1.32 3.35
N ASP A 197 31.11 -1.05 2.09
CA ASP A 197 30.53 -0.01 1.26
C ASP A 197 29.07 -0.33 0.90
N ALA A 198 28.78 -1.60 0.60
CA ALA A 198 27.42 -2.07 0.34
C ALA A 198 26.52 -1.86 1.58
N ARG A 199 26.99 -2.27 2.77
CA ARG A 199 26.28 -2.06 4.03
C ARG A 199 26.03 -0.58 4.33
N ALA A 200 27.05 0.27 4.17
CA ALA A 200 26.92 1.70 4.37
C ALA A 200 25.90 2.33 3.39
N LEU A 201 25.93 1.93 2.11
CA LEU A 201 25.00 2.43 1.10
C LEU A 201 23.55 2.01 1.39
N MET A 202 23.33 0.76 1.79
CA MET A 202 22.00 0.27 2.19
C MET A 202 21.45 1.06 3.39
N ALA A 203 22.25 1.23 4.44
CA ALA A 203 21.86 2.00 5.62
C ALA A 203 21.57 3.47 5.29
N ALA A 204 22.43 4.13 4.50
CA ALA A 204 22.23 5.51 4.08
C ALA A 204 20.95 5.68 3.23
N THR A 205 20.68 4.73 2.33
CA THR A 205 19.49 4.73 1.48
C THR A 205 18.22 4.55 2.30
N ALA A 206 18.20 3.60 3.24
CA ALA A 206 17.08 3.37 4.14
C ALA A 206 16.78 4.60 5.01
N LEU A 207 17.81 5.20 5.63
CA LEU A 207 17.67 6.43 6.41
C LEU A 207 17.16 7.60 5.56
N ASN A 208 17.64 7.75 4.32
CA ASN A 208 17.14 8.80 3.43
C ASN A 208 15.66 8.57 3.06
N SER A 209 15.26 7.32 2.82
CA SER A 209 13.85 6.98 2.58
C SER A 209 12.98 7.31 3.80
N CYS A 210 13.41 6.94 5.01
CA CYS A 210 12.71 7.32 6.24
C CYS A 210 12.59 8.84 6.39
N LYS A 211 13.65 9.59 6.05
CA LYS A 211 13.66 11.06 6.12
C LYS A 211 12.64 11.67 5.18
N GLU A 212 12.59 11.21 3.93
CA GLU A 212 11.63 11.69 2.94
C GLU A 212 10.19 11.40 3.37
N THR A 213 9.93 10.20 3.89
CA THR A 213 8.61 9.84 4.42
C THR A 213 8.25 10.68 5.65
N LEU A 214 9.14 10.85 6.62
CA LEU A 214 8.89 11.68 7.80
C LEU A 214 8.60 13.14 7.45
N ASN A 215 9.28 13.69 6.43
CA ASN A 215 8.99 15.02 5.92
C ASN A 215 7.57 15.11 5.32
N LYS A 216 7.17 14.12 4.51
CA LYS A 216 5.80 14.04 3.96
C LYS A 216 4.77 13.91 5.08
N LEU A 217 5.03 13.07 6.08
CA LEU A 217 4.13 12.89 7.21
C LEU A 217 3.99 14.16 8.04
N LYS A 218 5.08 14.91 8.25
CA LYS A 218 5.04 16.20 8.91
C LYS A 218 4.22 17.23 8.12
N GLU A 219 4.38 17.28 6.81
CA GLU A 219 3.57 18.14 5.94
C GLU A 219 2.07 17.82 6.06
N VAL A 220 1.71 16.54 5.91
CA VAL A 220 0.32 16.09 6.05
C VAL A 220 -0.22 16.34 7.45
N GLN A 221 0.59 16.15 8.50
CA GLN A 221 0.21 16.40 9.88
C GLN A 221 -0.09 17.89 10.12
N VAL A 222 0.75 18.80 9.62
CA VAL A 222 0.51 20.25 9.71
C VAL A 222 -0.76 20.64 8.95
N GLN A 223 -0.97 20.12 7.73
CA GLN A 223 -2.19 20.36 6.95
C GLN A 223 -3.44 19.86 7.71
N SER A 224 -3.38 18.66 8.26
CA SER A 224 -4.45 18.04 9.06
C SER A 224 -4.80 18.85 10.31
N SER A 225 -3.78 19.35 11.02
CA SER A 225 -3.94 20.20 12.20
C SER A 225 -4.60 21.54 11.85
N GLU A 226 -4.21 22.14 10.73
CA GLU A 226 -4.84 23.37 10.22
C GLU A 226 -6.30 23.14 9.81
N GLU A 227 -6.61 22.07 9.08
CA GLU A 227 -7.98 21.71 8.73
C GLU A 227 -8.85 21.47 9.97
N ALA A 228 -8.30 20.82 11.00
CA ALA A 228 -8.98 20.62 12.28
C ALA A 228 -9.28 21.96 12.97
N ARG A 229 -8.31 22.88 12.97
CA ARG A 229 -8.44 24.21 13.54
C ARG A 229 -9.53 25.02 12.83
N GLU A 230 -9.56 25.00 11.50
CA GLU A 230 -10.59 25.65 10.70
C GLU A 230 -11.99 25.06 10.98
N ALA A 231 -12.10 23.73 10.99
CA ALA A 231 -13.36 23.05 11.31
C ALA A 231 -13.87 23.41 12.71
N TYR A 232 -12.96 23.46 13.68
CA TYR A 232 -13.32 23.83 15.06
C TYR A 232 -13.68 25.32 15.20
N GLN A 233 -13.04 26.20 14.43
CA GLN A 233 -13.41 27.61 14.40
C GLN A 233 -14.85 27.80 13.86
N LYS A 234 -15.22 27.11 12.78
CA LYS A 234 -16.61 27.10 12.29
C LYS A 234 -17.59 26.56 13.32
N PHE A 235 -17.20 25.50 14.03
CA PHE A 235 -17.98 24.94 15.12
C PHE A 235 -18.23 25.99 16.23
N LYS A 236 -17.22 26.78 16.62
CA LYS A 236 -17.39 27.87 17.61
C LYS A 236 -18.40 28.90 17.14
N GLU A 237 -18.28 29.36 15.89
CA GLU A 237 -19.23 30.32 15.31
C GLU A 237 -20.65 29.77 15.27
N ALA A 238 -20.82 28.49 14.93
CA ALA A 238 -22.11 27.82 14.94
C ALA A 238 -22.67 27.74 16.37
N ARG A 239 -21.86 27.35 17.36
CA ARG A 239 -22.23 27.34 18.77
C ARG A 239 -22.70 28.71 19.25
N ASP A 240 -21.96 29.77 18.93
CA ASP A 240 -22.31 31.12 19.39
C ASP A 240 -23.64 31.60 18.77
N LYS A 241 -23.92 31.23 17.50
CA LYS A 241 -25.23 31.46 16.88
C LYS A 241 -26.34 30.67 17.59
N PHE A 242 -26.08 29.42 17.96
CA PHE A 242 -27.02 28.59 18.70
C PHE A 242 -27.34 29.18 20.08
N GLU A 243 -26.34 29.64 20.84
CA GLU A 243 -26.57 30.27 22.15
C GLU A 243 -27.38 31.57 22.02
N ASN A 244 -27.13 32.37 20.98
CA ASN A 244 -27.95 33.54 20.66
C ASN A 244 -29.41 33.18 20.32
N LEU A 245 -29.63 32.10 19.56
CA LEU A 245 -30.96 31.57 19.26
C LEU A 245 -31.67 31.08 20.53
N ARG A 246 -30.94 30.38 21.39
CA ARG A 246 -31.42 29.86 22.67
C ARG A 246 -31.83 30.98 23.63
N GLY A 247 -30.98 32.00 23.80
CA GLY A 247 -31.30 33.18 24.61
C GLY A 247 -32.54 33.94 24.09
N ASN A 248 -32.69 34.06 22.77
CA ASN A 248 -33.89 34.64 22.15
C ASN A 248 -35.15 33.79 22.39
N PHE A 249 -35.01 32.46 22.45
CA PHE A 249 -36.13 31.55 22.69
C PHE A 249 -36.58 31.59 24.15
N ILE A 250 -35.63 31.60 25.09
CA ILE A 250 -35.90 31.71 26.53
C ILE A 250 -36.56 33.05 26.84
N SER A 251 -35.99 34.17 26.39
CA SER A 251 -36.54 35.51 26.64
C SER A 251 -37.96 35.72 26.08
N LYS A 252 -38.30 35.09 24.96
CA LYS A 252 -39.67 35.13 24.41
C LYS A 252 -40.67 34.27 25.19
N GLN A 253 -40.25 33.17 25.83
CA GLN A 253 -41.11 32.37 26.71
C GLN A 253 -41.32 33.01 28.09
N THR A 254 -40.31 33.69 28.65
CA THR A 254 -40.39 34.32 29.97
C THR A 254 -41.36 35.52 30.02
N ASN A 255 -41.66 36.15 28.88
CA ASN A 255 -42.71 37.18 28.79
C ASN A 255 -44.16 36.64 28.98
N GLN A 256 -44.35 35.34 29.28
CA GLN A 256 -45.65 34.73 29.57
C GLN A 256 -45.74 33.99 30.93
N ARG A 257 -44.70 33.97 31.76
CA ARG A 257 -44.80 33.45 33.13
C ARG A 257 -43.71 34.03 34.02
N ASP A 258 -44.15 34.49 35.20
CA ASP A 258 -43.32 35.05 36.28
C ASP A 258 -42.14 34.16 36.68
N GLU A 259 -41.22 34.85 37.36
CA GLU A 259 -39.81 34.62 37.74
C GLU A 259 -39.26 33.20 38.04
N GLU A 260 -37.91 33.21 38.11
CA GLU A 260 -36.97 32.28 38.75
C GLU A 260 -36.35 31.17 37.88
N THR A 261 -35.12 31.39 37.41
CA THR A 261 -33.90 30.99 38.14
C THR A 261 -32.67 31.29 37.29
N ASP A 262 -31.85 32.21 37.80
CA ASP A 262 -30.48 32.42 37.40
C ASP A 262 -29.70 31.11 37.56
N SER A 263 -29.31 30.51 36.45
CA SER A 263 -28.26 29.50 36.41
C SER A 263 -27.42 29.77 35.17
N LYS A 264 -26.66 30.88 35.22
CA LYS A 264 -25.38 30.94 34.51
C LYS A 264 -24.59 29.69 34.92
N SER A 265 -24.58 28.69 34.04
CA SER A 265 -23.82 27.46 34.23
C SER A 265 -22.35 27.84 34.33
N LYS A 266 -21.76 27.56 35.51
CA LYS A 266 -20.32 27.62 35.78
C LYS A 266 -19.45 26.83 34.78
N ASP A 267 -20.08 26.06 33.90
CA ASP A 267 -19.45 25.30 32.82
C ASP A 267 -18.92 26.18 31.68
N GLU A 268 -19.36 27.43 31.53
CA GLU A 268 -18.89 28.29 30.42
C GLU A 268 -17.48 28.87 30.66
N GLU A 269 -17.14 29.23 31.90
CA GLU A 269 -15.82 29.78 32.26
C GLU A 269 -14.71 28.72 32.34
N GLU A 270 -15.03 27.47 32.71
CA GLU A 270 -14.02 26.40 32.84
C GLU A 270 -13.56 25.85 31.48
N ILE A 271 -14.30 26.14 30.41
CA ILE A 271 -14.09 25.57 29.06
C ILE A 271 -13.29 26.52 28.16
N GLU A 272 -13.32 27.82 28.41
CA GLU A 272 -12.54 28.79 27.64
C GLU A 272 -11.05 28.79 28.06
N LEU A 273 -10.78 28.40 29.31
CA LEU A 273 -9.43 28.26 29.88
C LEU A 273 -8.57 27.16 29.23
N SER A 274 -9.14 26.23 28.46
CA SER A 274 -8.34 25.22 27.72
C SER A 274 -7.77 25.74 26.40
N LEU A 275 -8.15 26.95 25.95
CA LEU A 275 -7.66 27.54 24.70
C LEU A 275 -6.37 28.35 24.88
N GLU A 276 -6.00 28.70 26.11
CA GLU A 276 -4.76 29.44 26.42
C GLU A 276 -3.56 28.52 26.70
N GLU A 277 -3.76 27.21 26.70
CA GLU A 277 -2.69 26.22 26.91
C GLU A 277 -1.76 26.03 25.68
N ASN A 278 -1.79 26.98 24.74
CA ASN A 278 -0.85 27.06 23.62
C ASN A 278 0.42 27.86 23.94
N MET A 279 0.58 28.35 25.18
CA MET A 279 1.81 29.01 25.64
C MET A 279 2.89 28.04 26.16
N HIS A 280 2.60 26.73 26.30
CA HIS A 280 3.53 25.72 26.83
C HIS A 280 4.13 24.74 25.79
N VAL A 281 3.70 24.79 24.53
CA VAL A 281 4.18 23.84 23.49
C VAL A 281 5.70 23.97 23.25
N HIS A 282 6.28 25.15 23.48
CA HIS A 282 7.71 25.36 23.26
C HIS A 282 8.59 24.78 24.38
N ASP A 283 8.10 24.79 25.64
CA ASP A 283 8.80 24.21 26.80
C ASP A 283 8.75 22.67 26.79
N ASP A 284 7.65 22.09 26.30
CA ASP A 284 7.49 20.63 26.18
C ASP A 284 8.38 20.03 25.07
N LEU A 285 8.55 20.73 23.93
CA LEU A 285 9.41 20.23 22.85
C LEU A 285 10.89 20.23 23.22
N ALA A 286 11.36 21.25 23.94
CA ALA A 286 12.74 21.34 24.41
C ALA A 286 13.05 20.31 25.51
N SER A 287 12.14 20.13 26.46
CA SER A 287 12.28 19.09 27.49
C SER A 287 12.14 17.67 26.95
N LEU A 288 11.35 17.47 25.89
CA LEU A 288 11.30 16.21 25.14
C LEU A 288 12.62 15.94 24.41
N GLN A 289 13.21 16.96 23.76
CA GLN A 289 14.53 16.84 23.14
C GLN A 289 15.60 16.45 24.15
N GLU A 290 15.57 17.03 25.35
CA GLU A 290 16.51 16.69 26.43
C GLU A 290 16.30 15.26 26.95
N ARG A 291 15.05 14.82 27.15
CA ARG A 291 14.75 13.43 27.54
C ARG A 291 15.10 12.40 26.47
N ILE A 292 14.90 12.73 25.20
CA ILE A 292 15.25 11.83 24.09
C ILE A 292 16.77 11.75 23.96
N LYS A 293 17.46 12.88 24.11
CA LYS A 293 18.92 12.95 24.13
C LYS A 293 19.50 12.15 25.30
N GLU A 294 18.98 12.29 26.52
CA GLU A 294 19.38 11.48 27.68
C GLU A 294 19.23 9.98 27.42
N LYS A 295 18.09 9.53 26.86
CA LYS A 295 17.85 8.12 26.53
C LYS A 295 18.81 7.55 25.50
N LEU A 296 19.32 8.38 24.60
CA LEU A 296 20.24 7.96 23.55
C LEU A 296 21.71 8.09 23.98
N GLU A 297 22.03 9.03 24.87
CA GLU A 297 23.36 9.18 25.48
C GLU A 297 23.63 8.13 26.57
N GLU A 298 22.62 7.67 27.32
CA GLU A 298 22.74 6.57 28.31
C GLU A 298 23.20 5.23 27.69
N GLY A 299 23.07 5.06 26.36
CA GLY A 299 23.56 3.90 25.62
C GLY A 299 24.87 4.11 24.85
N SER A 300 25.47 5.32 24.90
CA SER A 300 26.42 5.79 23.88
C SER A 300 27.92 5.70 24.22
N GLU A 301 28.32 5.08 25.32
CA GLU A 301 29.77 4.91 25.63
C GLU A 301 30.44 3.73 24.89
N ASN A 302 29.68 2.89 24.18
CA ASN A 302 30.21 1.71 23.49
C ASN A 302 30.33 1.93 21.97
N SER A 303 31.40 1.39 21.36
CA SER A 303 31.56 1.36 19.91
C SER A 303 30.42 0.58 19.27
N VAL A 304 29.68 1.25 18.41
CA VAL A 304 28.46 0.74 17.80
C VAL A 304 28.81 -0.06 16.57
N THR A 305 28.34 -1.30 16.50
CA THR A 305 28.59 -2.17 15.34
C THR A 305 27.61 -1.87 14.20
N MET A 306 27.98 -2.25 12.97
CA MET A 306 27.09 -2.07 11.81
C MET A 306 25.78 -2.87 11.95
N THR A 307 25.83 -4.02 12.63
CA THR A 307 24.66 -4.88 12.88
C THR A 307 23.65 -4.18 13.79
N GLU A 308 24.11 -3.55 14.88
CA GLU A 308 23.26 -2.76 15.76
C GLU A 308 22.61 -1.58 15.02
N ILE A 309 23.33 -0.96 14.07
CA ILE A 309 22.78 0.11 13.24
C ILE A 309 21.68 -0.39 12.32
N ALA A 310 21.84 -1.58 11.73
CA ALA A 310 20.80 -2.18 10.91
C ALA A 310 19.53 -2.45 11.73
N GLU A 311 19.65 -3.01 12.94
CA GLU A 311 18.51 -3.27 13.83
C GLU A 311 17.77 -1.98 14.22
N MET A 312 18.50 -0.91 14.55
CA MET A 312 17.89 0.39 14.86
C MET A 312 17.25 1.05 13.63
N ILE A 313 17.80 0.83 12.43
CA ILE A 313 17.17 1.29 11.17
C ILE A 313 15.86 0.54 10.95
N ASP A 314 15.82 -0.77 11.15
CA ASP A 314 14.59 -1.57 11.03
C ASP A 314 13.51 -1.12 12.04
N GLU A 315 13.90 -0.83 13.29
CA GLU A 315 13.00 -0.27 14.28
C GLU A 315 12.46 1.11 13.85
N LEU A 316 13.34 1.98 13.32
CA LEU A 316 12.92 3.27 12.79
C LEU A 316 11.96 3.12 11.59
N VAL A 317 12.24 2.20 10.66
CA VAL A 317 11.36 1.90 9.53
C VAL A 317 9.98 1.45 10.03
N SER A 318 9.93 0.52 10.98
CA SER A 318 8.70 0.06 11.61
C SER A 318 7.92 1.21 12.25
N LYS A 319 8.62 2.09 12.98
CA LYS A 319 8.03 3.29 13.58
C LYS A 319 7.46 4.23 12.52
N VAL A 320 8.18 4.47 11.42
CA VAL A 320 7.70 5.30 10.30
C VAL A 320 6.42 4.72 9.69
N VAL A 321 6.36 3.42 9.42
CA VAL A 321 5.15 2.75 8.90
C VAL A 321 3.96 2.87 9.88
N SER A 322 4.22 2.73 11.18
CA SER A 322 3.20 2.93 12.21
C SER A 322 2.67 4.38 12.21
N LEU A 323 3.55 5.36 11.97
CA LEU A 323 3.19 6.77 11.87
C LEU A 323 2.39 7.07 10.61
N GLU A 324 2.70 6.47 9.47
CA GLU A 324 1.90 6.60 8.24
C GLU A 324 0.43 6.18 8.49
N THR A 325 0.26 5.06 9.21
CA THR A 325 -1.05 4.55 9.59
C THR A 325 -1.76 5.50 10.56
N ALA A 326 -1.04 6.04 11.55
CA ALA A 326 -1.58 6.99 12.52
C ALA A 326 -2.00 8.33 11.87
N VAL A 327 -1.19 8.88 10.96
CA VAL A 327 -1.51 10.09 10.17
C VAL A 327 -2.77 9.86 9.33
N THR A 328 -2.89 8.69 8.71
CA THR A 328 -4.07 8.33 7.91
C THR A 328 -5.33 8.27 8.78
N SER A 329 -5.21 7.68 9.98
CA SER A 329 -6.29 7.63 10.97
C SER A 329 -6.68 9.04 11.44
N GLN A 330 -5.71 9.90 11.77
CA GLN A 330 -5.95 11.29 12.17
C GLN A 330 -6.70 12.06 11.07
N ASN A 331 -6.27 11.93 9.81
CA ASN A 331 -6.95 12.55 8.68
C ASN A 331 -8.42 12.11 8.55
N SER A 332 -8.73 10.86 8.87
CA SER A 332 -10.11 10.37 8.88
C SER A 332 -10.95 11.04 9.98
N LEU A 333 -10.37 11.25 11.17
CA LEU A 333 -11.03 11.93 12.27
C LEU A 333 -11.24 13.42 12.00
N VAL A 334 -10.26 14.09 11.39
CA VAL A 334 -10.39 15.50 10.98
C VAL A 334 -11.48 15.66 9.91
N LYS A 335 -11.53 14.77 8.92
CA LYS A 335 -12.63 14.76 7.93
C LYS A 335 -14.00 14.59 8.59
N ARG A 336 -14.10 13.70 9.60
CA ARG A 336 -15.34 13.52 10.38
C ARG A 336 -15.68 14.77 11.19
N LEU A 337 -14.71 15.39 11.84
CA LEU A 337 -14.90 16.64 12.58
C LEU A 337 -15.44 17.74 11.67
N LYS A 338 -14.86 17.87 10.47
CA LYS A 338 -15.30 18.82 9.44
C LYS A 338 -16.75 18.56 9.00
N SER A 339 -17.11 17.31 8.69
CA SER A 339 -18.48 16.99 8.29
C SER A 339 -19.50 17.21 9.42
N GLU A 340 -19.19 16.82 10.65
CA GLU A 340 -20.10 17.03 11.79
C GLU A 340 -20.23 18.54 12.12
N ALA A 341 -19.17 19.33 11.96
CA ALA A 341 -19.22 20.79 12.12
C ALA A 341 -20.07 21.47 11.03
N ASP A 342 -19.91 21.06 9.76
CA ASP A 342 -20.69 21.57 8.63
C ASP A 342 -22.19 21.17 8.75
N GLU A 343 -22.47 19.95 9.20
CA GLU A 343 -23.84 19.47 9.49
C GLU A 343 -24.49 20.29 10.60
N LEU A 344 -23.80 20.48 11.73
CA LEU A 344 -24.28 21.29 12.85
C LEU A 344 -24.55 22.74 12.41
N GLN A 345 -23.66 23.34 11.62
CA GLN A 345 -23.85 24.68 11.09
C GLN A 345 -25.12 24.77 10.22
N THR A 346 -25.39 23.74 9.42
CA THR A 346 -26.60 23.64 8.58
C THR A 346 -27.86 23.49 9.44
N ASN A 347 -27.82 22.64 10.46
CA ASN A 347 -28.95 22.43 11.37
C ASN A 347 -29.29 23.71 12.14
N ILE A 348 -28.30 24.46 12.61
CA ILE A 348 -28.51 25.73 13.30
C ILE A 348 -29.10 26.80 12.38
N GLN A 349 -28.63 26.90 11.13
CA GLN A 349 -29.22 27.82 10.14
C GLN A 349 -30.67 27.46 9.81
N SER A 350 -31.00 26.17 9.70
CA SER A 350 -32.38 25.73 9.49
C SER A 350 -33.29 26.11 10.66
N LEU A 351 -32.79 25.97 11.89
CA LEU A 351 -33.51 26.37 13.09
C LEU A 351 -33.73 27.88 13.16
N GLU A 352 -32.75 28.67 12.68
CA GLU A 352 -32.85 30.12 12.60
C GLU A 352 -33.91 30.58 11.59
N ALA A 353 -33.99 29.91 10.44
CA ALA A 353 -35.01 30.19 9.41
C ALA A 353 -36.42 29.82 9.89
N ASP A 354 -36.56 28.68 10.58
CA ASP A 354 -37.83 28.18 11.10
C ASP A 354 -38.26 28.88 12.41
N LYS A 355 -37.49 29.86 12.90
CA LYS A 355 -37.64 30.48 14.22
C LYS A 355 -39.03 31.01 14.51
N GLU A 356 -39.74 31.56 13.53
CA GLU A 356 -41.08 32.13 13.71
C GLU A 356 -42.16 31.04 13.86
N ILE A 357 -42.01 29.92 13.15
CA ILE A 357 -42.91 28.76 13.19
C ILE A 357 -42.65 27.92 14.45
N LEU A 358 -41.39 27.80 14.87
CA LEU A 358 -41.01 27.05 16.08
C LEU A 358 -41.54 27.68 17.37
N ILE A 359 -41.66 29.01 17.45
CA ILE A 359 -42.18 29.68 18.65
C ILE A 359 -43.62 29.26 18.97
N GLU A 360 -44.41 28.90 17.95
CA GLU A 360 -45.80 28.43 18.10
C GLU A 360 -45.88 26.97 18.61
N ASP A 361 -44.93 26.11 18.22
CA ASP A 361 -44.82 24.70 18.66
C ASP A 361 -43.69 24.52 19.70
N SER A 362 -43.99 24.90 20.95
CA SER A 362 -42.98 24.99 22.02
C SER A 362 -42.35 23.65 22.42
N GLU A 363 -43.06 22.54 22.26
CA GLU A 363 -42.58 21.21 22.65
C GLU A 363 -41.61 20.66 21.62
N ASN A 364 -41.96 20.75 20.33
CA ASN A 364 -41.08 20.36 19.23
C ASN A 364 -39.79 21.20 19.21
N SER A 365 -39.90 22.50 19.47
CA SER A 365 -38.76 23.40 19.60
C SER A 365 -37.81 23.03 20.72
N ARG A 366 -38.34 22.67 21.90
CA ARG A 366 -37.53 22.23 23.04
C ARG A 366 -36.82 20.91 22.74
N LYS A 367 -37.47 20.01 22.00
CA LYS A 367 -36.85 18.75 21.55
C LYS A 367 -35.69 19.02 20.59
N ARG A 368 -35.90 19.82 19.55
CA ARG A 368 -34.86 20.16 18.56
C ARG A 368 -33.67 20.92 19.17
N MET A 369 -33.94 21.78 20.16
CA MET A 369 -32.89 22.46 20.92
C MET A 369 -32.03 21.49 21.75
N LYS A 370 -32.64 20.48 22.38
CA LYS A 370 -31.90 19.41 23.08
C LYS A 370 -31.06 18.55 22.13
N GLU A 371 -31.60 18.20 20.96
CA GLU A 371 -30.87 17.44 19.94
C GLU A 371 -29.60 18.19 19.49
N LEU A 372 -29.70 19.50 19.27
CA LEU A 372 -28.56 20.36 18.92
C LEU A 372 -27.55 20.53 20.08
N GLU A 373 -28.01 20.61 21.33
CA GLU A 373 -27.11 20.60 22.50
C GLU A 373 -26.31 19.29 22.58
N GLU A 374 -26.93 18.15 22.24
CA GLU A 374 -26.25 16.86 22.18
C GLU A 374 -25.26 16.80 21.01
N GLU A 375 -25.62 17.31 19.83
CA GLU A 375 -24.69 17.45 18.69
C GLU A 375 -23.47 18.31 19.05
N LEU A 376 -23.70 19.47 19.68
CA LEU A 376 -22.63 20.36 20.15
C LEU A 376 -21.66 19.64 21.10
N LYS A 377 -22.19 18.85 22.05
CA LYS A 377 -21.37 18.04 22.96
C LYS A 377 -20.56 16.97 22.22
N ARG A 378 -21.16 16.29 21.23
CA ARG A 378 -20.48 15.28 20.42
C ARG A 378 -19.32 15.86 19.62
N VAL A 379 -19.55 16.94 18.87
CA VAL A 379 -18.51 17.61 18.06
C VAL A 379 -17.37 18.13 18.94
N LYS A 380 -17.69 18.67 20.11
CA LYS A 380 -16.68 19.11 21.08
C LYS A 380 -15.83 17.96 21.62
N ALA A 381 -16.45 16.82 21.94
CA ALA A 381 -15.72 15.63 22.38
C ALA A 381 -14.82 15.07 21.27
N LEU A 382 -15.31 15.11 20.02
CA LEU A 382 -14.53 14.75 18.84
C LEU A 382 -13.30 15.64 18.68
N ASN A 383 -13.45 16.97 18.77
CA ASN A 383 -12.32 17.91 18.68
C ASN A 383 -11.25 17.63 19.75
N LYS A 384 -11.64 17.38 21.01
CA LYS A 384 -10.70 16.98 22.07
C LYS A 384 -9.93 15.70 21.74
N SER A 385 -10.55 14.77 21.01
CA SER A 385 -9.89 13.55 20.55
C SER A 385 -8.89 13.83 19.44
N VAL A 386 -9.26 14.69 18.49
CA VAL A 386 -8.40 15.15 17.38
C VAL A 386 -7.17 15.88 17.92
N GLU A 387 -7.33 16.79 18.89
CA GLU A 387 -6.21 17.51 19.53
C GLU A 387 -5.26 16.58 20.28
N ARG A 388 -5.80 15.62 21.04
CA ARG A 388 -4.98 14.62 21.75
C ARG A 388 -4.17 13.76 20.79
N GLN A 389 -4.78 13.32 19.69
CA GLN A 389 -4.08 12.53 18.67
C GLN A 389 -3.05 13.38 17.91
N ASP A 390 -3.36 14.64 17.58
CA ASP A 390 -2.41 15.54 16.92
C ASP A 390 -1.17 15.78 17.79
N LYS A 391 -1.35 16.09 19.08
CA LYS A 391 -0.23 16.24 20.03
C LYS A 391 0.63 14.97 20.12
N ASN A 392 0.00 13.80 20.22
CA ASN A 392 0.71 12.52 20.26
C ASN A 392 1.50 12.27 18.96
N LEU A 393 0.87 12.53 17.82
CA LEU A 393 1.48 12.37 16.50
C LEU A 393 2.67 13.33 16.31
N GLN A 394 2.52 14.60 16.72
CA GLN A 394 3.63 15.56 16.73
C GLN A 394 4.80 15.02 17.54
N THR A 395 4.58 14.58 18.77
CA THR A 395 5.63 14.02 19.63
C THR A 395 6.35 12.84 18.97
N ASN A 396 5.60 11.88 18.41
CA ASN A 396 6.20 10.70 17.80
C ASN A 396 6.95 11.01 16.49
N ILE A 397 6.46 11.96 15.68
CA ILE A 397 7.16 12.43 14.47
C ILE A 397 8.47 13.11 14.87
N HIS A 398 8.47 13.94 15.91
CA HIS A 398 9.69 14.58 16.40
C HIS A 398 10.69 13.55 16.94
N GLU A 399 10.21 12.57 17.72
CA GLU A 399 11.06 11.48 18.23
C GLU A 399 11.68 10.65 17.09
N ALA A 400 10.89 10.28 16.08
CA ALA A 400 11.39 9.54 14.92
C ALA A 400 12.43 10.35 14.12
N ASN A 401 12.23 11.66 13.97
CA ASN A 401 13.21 12.54 13.33
C ASN A 401 14.51 12.63 14.14
N PHE A 402 14.43 12.73 15.47
CA PHE A 402 15.61 12.75 16.32
C PHE A 402 16.39 11.44 16.23
N ASN A 403 15.70 10.30 16.30
CA ASN A 403 16.32 8.98 16.13
C ASN A 403 17.00 8.87 14.77
N LEU A 404 16.37 9.37 13.71
CA LEU A 404 16.95 9.41 12.37
C LEU A 404 18.23 10.24 12.30
N GLU A 405 18.22 11.46 12.86
CA GLU A 405 19.40 12.33 12.89
C GLU A 405 20.55 11.70 13.68
N HIS A 406 20.24 11.10 14.82
CA HIS A 406 21.21 10.38 15.64
C HIS A 406 21.81 9.17 14.91
N LEU A 407 20.97 8.35 14.25
CA LEU A 407 21.43 7.21 13.45
C LEU A 407 22.27 7.65 12.25
N SER A 408 21.87 8.74 11.58
CA SER A 408 22.64 9.32 10.48
C SER A 408 24.01 9.84 10.95
N GLY A 409 24.07 10.43 12.15
CA GLY A 409 25.32 10.84 12.78
C GLY A 409 26.22 9.66 13.14
N ARG A 410 25.65 8.60 13.74
CA ARG A 410 26.38 7.36 14.07
C ARG A 410 26.92 6.68 12.84
N LEU A 411 26.13 6.56 11.77
CA LEU A 411 26.56 5.95 10.50
C LEU A 411 27.80 6.63 9.91
N LYS A 412 27.98 7.95 10.09
CA LYS A 412 29.18 8.68 9.65
C LYS A 412 30.41 8.39 10.51
N ASN A 413 30.21 7.95 11.75
CA ASN A 413 31.25 7.73 12.75
C ASN A 413 31.59 6.25 12.96
N VAL A 414 30.86 5.32 12.32
CA VAL A 414 31.20 3.89 12.33
C VAL A 414 32.59 3.75 11.74
N LYS A 415 33.54 3.35 12.58
CA LYS A 415 34.78 2.75 12.09
C LYS A 415 34.36 1.46 11.42
N LEU A 416 34.67 1.34 10.14
CA LEU A 416 34.58 0.07 9.43
C LEU A 416 35.34 -0.94 10.28
N ASP A 417 34.63 -1.94 10.82
CA ASP A 417 35.25 -3.02 11.56
C ASP A 417 36.33 -3.60 10.64
N GLU A 418 37.60 -3.42 11.04
CA GLU A 418 38.72 -4.16 10.48
C GLU A 418 38.52 -5.61 10.93
N GLU A 419 38.24 -6.50 9.97
CA GLU A 419 38.29 -7.96 10.19
C GLU A 419 39.68 -8.43 10.63
#